data_AF-A0A1F5GGW5-F1
#
_entry.id   AF-A0A1F5GGW5-F1
#
_cell.length_a   1.000
_cell.length_b   1.000
_cell.length_c   1.000
_cell.angle_alpha   90.00
_cell.angle_beta   90.00
_cell.angle_gamma   90.00
#
_symmetry.space_group_name_H-M   'P 1'
#
loop_
_entity.id
_entity.type
_entity.pdbx_description
1 polymer ?
#
loop_
_entity_poly.entity_id
_entity_poly.type
_entity_poly.pdbx_seq_one_letter_code
_entity_poly.pdbx_strand_id
1 'polypeptide(L)'
;MFARSYKYYLNILEKSSKASPVQKFILIIVAAFFILIGIFSSSLYYLYQKEAPIRTQGQYLELANGGFNAIEQSLGEILSSYQVAGAKAQIIDTSKESSPSASGYFVSLDDVQKIMSSLEKVKSDIDYQKGHLQEQKTPQKYTGLHNDLLNFYAQTGTLLSSLADDQKFLKDMLMALGPDFYLPVLTNQKLWTNGNKDEIINYYEKNKSLANVSFTNLSKTSPAAKFKPFYDAQIAYFEVVVKVSDNIISTLKQNDTVDKDAATQLEKAYQILIGAQRENEKYADKLTEEKLKIFDLKKNLQDFSPVSLPQNSLRTALNDHLTNQPQPKFDKIPNFIKRFL
;
A
#
# COMPACT_ATOMS: atom_id res chain seq x y z
N MET A 1 -50.64 90.94 8.63
CA MET A 1 -51.00 89.63 8.02
C MET A 1 -50.16 88.44 8.54
N PHE A 2 -49.49 88.53 9.71
CA PHE A 2 -48.66 87.44 10.27
C PHE A 2 -49.22 86.80 11.57
N ALA A 3 -50.23 87.42 12.22
CA ALA A 3 -50.82 86.88 13.45
C ALA A 3 -51.75 85.67 13.23
N ARG A 4 -52.33 85.52 12.03
CA ARG A 4 -53.17 84.36 11.69
C ARG A 4 -52.36 83.09 11.42
N SER A 5 -51.10 83.19 10.98
CA SER A 5 -50.27 82.00 10.75
C SER A 5 -49.67 81.46 12.06
N TYR A 6 -49.27 82.34 12.99
CA TYR A 6 -48.74 81.92 14.30
C TYR A 6 -49.80 81.22 15.16
N LYS A 7 -51.04 81.71 15.16
CA LYS A 7 -52.16 81.07 15.87
C LYS A 7 -52.54 79.70 15.26
N TYR A 8 -52.34 79.52 13.96
CA TYR A 8 -52.56 78.25 13.27
C TYR A 8 -51.41 77.25 13.54
N TYR A 9 -50.17 77.72 13.58
CA TYR A 9 -48.99 76.93 13.91
C TYR A 9 -49.03 76.47 15.38
N LEU A 10 -49.42 77.35 16.30
CA LEU A 10 -49.68 76.99 17.70
C LEU A 10 -50.83 75.99 17.83
N ASN A 11 -51.94 76.15 17.10
CA ASN A 11 -53.04 75.17 17.11
C ASN A 11 -52.66 73.79 16.55
N ILE A 12 -51.70 73.72 15.61
CA ILE A 12 -51.17 72.45 15.08
C ILE A 12 -50.26 71.78 16.11
N LEU A 13 -49.46 72.57 16.85
CA LEU A 13 -48.61 72.07 17.95
C LEU A 13 -49.43 71.69 19.19
N GLU A 14 -50.51 72.43 19.49
CA GLU A 14 -51.42 72.20 20.62
C GLU A 14 -52.36 71.01 20.35
N LYS A 15 -52.66 70.73 19.08
CA LYS A 15 -53.09 69.40 18.62
C LYS A 15 -51.89 68.44 18.55
N SER A 16 -51.18 68.26 19.66
CA SER A 16 -50.53 66.98 19.90
C SER A 16 -51.68 65.97 20.01
N SER A 17 -52.00 65.29 18.91
CA SER A 17 -52.97 64.21 18.90
C SER A 17 -52.54 63.23 19.98
N LYS A 18 -53.21 63.26 21.13
CA LYS A 18 -53.06 62.21 22.14
C LYS A 18 -53.56 60.96 21.44
N ALA A 19 -52.62 60.16 20.95
CA ALA A 19 -52.94 58.91 20.26
C ALA A 19 -54.01 58.17 21.06
N SER A 20 -55.11 57.83 20.40
CA SER A 20 -56.22 57.08 21.01
C SER A 20 -55.65 55.84 21.72
N PRO A 21 -56.24 55.39 22.84
CA PRO A 21 -55.82 54.14 23.50
C PRO A 21 -55.64 52.97 22.50
N VAL A 22 -56.48 52.93 21.46
CA VAL A 22 -56.40 51.95 20.37
C VAL A 22 -55.15 52.14 19.49
N GLN A 23 -54.80 53.37 19.13
CA GLN A 23 -53.58 53.67 18.35
C GLN A 23 -52.31 53.34 19.12
N LYS A 24 -52.29 53.60 20.44
CA LYS A 24 -51.18 53.20 21.31
C LYS A 24 -51.05 51.68 21.39
N PHE A 25 -52.17 50.96 21.48
CA PHE A 25 -52.18 49.49 21.49
C PHE A 25 -51.68 48.89 20.17
N ILE A 26 -52.12 49.44 19.02
CA ILE A 26 -51.63 49.03 17.69
C ILE A 26 -50.12 49.30 17.57
N LEU A 27 -49.63 50.47 18.01
CA LEU A 27 -48.20 50.79 18.02
C LEU A 27 -47.39 49.81 18.86
N ILE A 28 -47.89 49.37 20.02
CA ILE A 28 -47.24 48.36 20.86
C ILE A 28 -47.19 47.00 20.14
N ILE A 29 -48.28 46.59 19.48
CA ILE A 29 -48.30 45.34 18.69
C ILE A 29 -47.29 45.41 17.53
N VAL A 30 -47.26 46.51 16.80
CA VAL A 30 -46.32 46.72 15.69
C VAL A 30 -44.88 46.73 16.20
N ALA A 31 -44.60 47.42 17.30
CA ALA A 31 -43.28 47.42 17.94
C ALA A 31 -42.87 46.00 18.41
N ALA A 32 -43.78 45.27 19.05
CA ALA A 32 -43.55 43.88 19.45
C ALA A 32 -43.30 42.97 18.24
N PHE A 33 -44.02 43.17 17.13
CA PHE A 33 -43.81 42.44 15.89
C PHE A 33 -42.44 42.72 15.27
N PHE A 34 -41.99 43.98 15.25
CA PHE A 34 -40.64 44.33 14.79
C PHE A 34 -39.55 43.75 15.70
N ILE A 35 -39.75 43.73 17.03
CA ILE A 35 -38.82 43.09 17.96
C ILE A 35 -38.74 41.58 17.69
N LEU A 36 -39.88 40.90 17.49
CA LEU A 36 -39.92 39.48 17.16
C LEU A 36 -39.22 39.17 15.82
N ILE A 37 -39.42 40.00 14.79
CA ILE A 37 -38.69 39.88 13.51
C ILE A 37 -37.19 40.09 13.72
N GLY A 38 -36.78 41.06 14.54
CA GLY A 38 -35.38 41.31 14.88
C GLY A 38 -34.73 40.12 15.57
N ILE A 39 -35.40 39.53 16.56
CA ILE A 39 -34.92 38.32 17.26
C ILE A 39 -34.82 37.13 16.29
N PHE A 40 -35.85 36.94 15.45
CA PHE A 40 -35.88 35.83 14.49
C PHE A 40 -34.78 35.96 13.43
N SER A 41 -34.63 37.15 12.82
CA SER A 41 -33.57 37.42 11.83
C SER A 41 -32.17 37.31 12.43
N SER A 42 -31.93 37.81 13.64
CA SER A 42 -30.66 37.64 14.35
C SER A 42 -30.36 36.17 14.65
N SER A 43 -31.37 35.39 15.04
CA SER A 43 -31.22 33.96 15.31
C SER A 43 -30.91 33.18 14.04
N LEU A 44 -31.59 33.49 12.92
CA LEU A 44 -31.29 32.92 11.61
C LEU A 44 -29.88 33.27 11.15
N TYR A 45 -29.48 34.53 11.28
CA TYR A 45 -28.12 34.98 10.95
C TYR A 45 -27.07 34.21 11.76
N TYR A 46 -27.27 34.06 13.07
CA TYR A 46 -26.34 33.30 13.92
C TYR A 46 -26.27 31.83 13.49
N LEU A 47 -27.41 31.18 13.28
CA LEU A 47 -27.44 29.77 12.88
C LEU A 47 -26.81 29.53 11.51
N TYR A 48 -26.99 30.45 10.56
CA TYR A 48 -26.46 30.33 9.20
C TYR A 48 -24.99 30.74 9.07
N GLN A 49 -24.58 31.85 9.69
CA GLN A 49 -23.24 32.43 9.53
C GLN A 49 -22.24 31.98 10.59
N LYS A 50 -22.70 31.47 11.74
CA LYS A 50 -21.82 31.02 12.83
C LYS A 50 -21.88 29.52 13.05
N GLU A 51 -23.07 28.93 13.16
CA GLU A 51 -23.20 27.50 13.48
C GLU A 51 -23.03 26.56 12.28
N ALA A 52 -23.66 26.86 11.14
CA ALA A 52 -23.56 26.00 9.95
C ALA A 52 -22.11 25.83 9.45
N PRO A 53 -21.27 26.88 9.35
CA PRO A 53 -19.89 26.74 8.90
C PRO A 53 -19.05 25.90 9.86
N ILE A 54 -19.25 26.03 11.18
CA ILE A 54 -18.54 25.24 12.20
C ILE A 54 -18.86 23.75 12.01
N ARG A 55 -20.13 23.40 11.76
CA ARG A 55 -20.56 22.03 11.52
C ARG A 55 -20.02 21.45 10.23
N THR A 56 -20.11 22.20 9.12
CA THR A 56 -19.55 21.75 7.84
C THR A 56 -18.03 21.56 7.95
N GLN A 57 -17.34 22.45 8.68
CA GLN A 57 -15.94 22.28 9.00
C GLN A 57 -15.66 21.01 9.83
N GLY A 58 -16.55 20.67 10.77
CA GLY A 58 -16.40 19.48 11.63
C GLY A 58 -16.59 18.19 10.86
N GLN A 59 -17.68 18.12 10.10
CA GLN A 59 -17.96 16.98 9.23
C GLN A 59 -16.84 16.75 8.21
N TYR A 60 -16.30 17.82 7.64
CA TYR A 60 -15.15 17.72 6.74
C TYR A 60 -13.91 17.14 7.46
N LEU A 61 -13.57 17.66 8.64
CA LEU A 61 -12.39 17.18 9.40
C LEU A 61 -12.56 15.75 9.91
N GLU A 62 -13.76 15.36 10.36
CA GLU A 62 -14.06 13.98 10.77
C GLU A 62 -13.87 13.02 9.60
N LEU A 63 -14.39 13.35 8.42
CA LEU A 63 -14.23 12.54 7.21
C LEU A 63 -12.77 12.48 6.77
N ALA A 64 -12.09 13.63 6.70
CA ALA A 64 -10.69 13.70 6.31
C ALA A 64 -9.78 12.90 7.24
N ASN A 65 -10.00 13.01 8.56
CA ASN A 65 -9.24 12.28 9.57
C ASN A 65 -9.56 10.78 9.55
N GLY A 66 -10.85 10.41 9.41
CA GLY A 66 -11.26 9.01 9.29
C GLY A 66 -10.63 8.31 8.10
N GLY A 67 -10.67 8.96 6.93
CA GLY A 67 -10.05 8.44 5.71
C GLY A 67 -8.51 8.34 5.84
N PHE A 68 -7.87 9.39 6.36
CA PHE A 68 -6.42 9.40 6.57
C PHE A 68 -5.96 8.27 7.52
N ASN A 69 -6.62 8.11 8.66
CA ASN A 69 -6.27 7.09 9.65
C ASN A 69 -6.48 5.67 9.12
N ALA A 70 -7.53 5.45 8.32
CA ALA A 70 -7.75 4.15 7.67
C ALA A 70 -6.57 3.80 6.75
N ILE A 71 -6.13 4.72 5.91
CA ILE A 71 -4.99 4.49 5.01
C ILE A 71 -3.69 4.29 5.80
N GLU A 72 -3.46 5.08 6.84
CA GLU A 72 -2.31 4.91 7.73
C GLU A 72 -2.25 3.50 8.35
N GLN A 73 -3.37 3.03 8.91
CA GLN A 73 -3.43 1.70 9.50
C GLN A 73 -3.13 0.62 8.45
N SER A 74 -3.74 0.75 7.27
CA SER A 74 -3.52 -0.18 6.16
C SER A 74 -2.08 -0.22 5.66
N LEU A 75 -1.38 0.92 5.61
CA LEU A 75 0.06 0.95 5.30
C LEU A 75 0.89 0.24 6.38
N GLY A 76 0.52 0.41 7.66
CA GLY A 76 1.15 -0.32 8.77
C GLY A 76 0.97 -1.84 8.65
N GLU A 77 -0.21 -2.30 8.26
CA GLU A 77 -0.51 -3.72 8.04
C GLU A 77 0.30 -4.32 6.87
N ILE A 78 0.44 -3.57 5.76
CA ILE A 78 1.30 -3.96 4.64
C ILE A 78 2.74 -4.12 5.13
N LEU A 79 3.27 -3.10 5.82
CA LEU A 79 4.64 -3.12 6.33
C LEU A 79 4.86 -4.33 7.24
N SER A 80 3.93 -4.62 8.15
CA SER A 80 3.95 -5.80 9.03
C SER A 80 4.05 -7.11 8.25
N SER A 81 3.27 -7.23 7.17
CA SER A 81 3.28 -8.42 6.30
C SER A 81 4.63 -8.61 5.60
N TYR A 82 5.26 -7.53 5.14
CA TYR A 82 6.64 -7.58 4.63
C TYR A 82 7.65 -8.05 5.67
N GLN A 83 7.53 -7.62 6.94
CA GLN A 83 8.46 -8.06 8.00
C GLN A 83 8.30 -9.56 8.30
N VAL A 84 7.06 -10.03 8.37
CA VAL A 84 6.75 -11.45 8.62
C VAL A 84 7.28 -12.32 7.48
N ALA A 85 7.05 -11.93 6.23
CA ALA A 85 7.57 -12.64 5.05
C ALA A 85 9.11 -12.70 5.05
N GLY A 86 9.79 -11.59 5.37
CA GLY A 86 11.24 -11.56 5.47
C GLY A 86 11.79 -12.46 6.58
N ALA A 87 11.16 -12.48 7.75
CA ALA A 87 11.55 -13.36 8.84
C ALA A 87 11.40 -14.84 8.46
N LYS A 88 10.31 -15.22 7.79
CA LYS A 88 10.10 -16.59 7.29
C LYS A 88 11.14 -16.98 6.26
N ALA A 89 11.41 -16.11 5.27
CA ALA A 89 12.41 -16.36 4.24
C ALA A 89 13.79 -16.62 4.86
N GLN A 90 14.19 -15.81 5.86
CA GLN A 90 15.45 -15.99 6.56
C GLN A 90 15.53 -17.36 7.26
N ILE A 91 14.49 -17.78 7.97
CA ILE A 91 14.46 -19.09 8.66
C ILE A 91 14.56 -20.25 7.67
N ILE A 92 13.79 -20.19 6.58
CA ILE A 92 13.73 -21.24 5.57
C ILE A 92 15.08 -21.38 4.86
N ASP A 93 15.66 -20.26 4.44
CA ASP A 93 16.88 -20.27 3.63
C ASP A 93 18.14 -20.57 4.46
N THR A 94 18.14 -20.27 5.77
CA THR A 94 19.25 -20.63 6.67
C THR A 94 19.21 -22.08 7.14
N SER A 95 18.06 -22.76 7.04
CA SER A 95 17.94 -24.15 7.51
C SER A 95 18.72 -25.16 6.66
N LYS A 96 19.12 -24.82 5.42
CA LYS A 96 19.97 -25.61 4.48
C LYS A 96 19.63 -27.10 4.29
N GLU A 97 18.53 -27.62 4.84
CA GLU A 97 18.10 -28.99 4.62
C GLU A 97 17.49 -29.13 3.21
N SER A 98 17.52 -30.33 2.64
CA SER A 98 17.11 -30.63 1.26
C SER A 98 15.64 -31.07 1.10
N SER A 99 14.93 -31.32 2.22
CA SER A 99 13.47 -31.56 2.29
C SER A 99 12.62 -30.24 2.29
N PRO A 100 13.10 -29.11 2.87
CA PRO A 100 12.44 -27.81 2.88
C PRO A 100 12.36 -26.99 1.58
N SER A 101 13.05 -27.32 0.48
CA SER A 101 13.04 -26.49 -0.74
C SER A 101 11.64 -26.34 -1.34
N ALA A 102 10.86 -27.42 -1.39
CA ALA A 102 9.47 -27.36 -1.84
C ALA A 102 8.56 -26.60 -0.85
N SER A 103 8.74 -26.80 0.46
CA SER A 103 7.95 -26.08 1.48
C SER A 103 8.25 -24.58 1.47
N GLY A 104 9.51 -24.21 1.33
CA GLY A 104 9.96 -22.83 1.24
C GLY A 104 9.43 -22.10 0.01
N TYR A 105 9.39 -22.79 -1.12
CA TYR A 105 8.75 -22.30 -2.33
C TYR A 105 7.28 -21.92 -2.09
N PHE A 106 6.50 -22.84 -1.51
CA PHE A 106 5.07 -22.59 -1.27
C PHE A 106 4.83 -21.48 -0.25
N VAL A 107 5.65 -21.41 0.81
CA VAL A 107 5.58 -20.31 1.79
C VAL A 107 5.88 -18.96 1.13
N SER A 108 6.94 -18.89 0.32
CA SER A 108 7.30 -17.64 -0.37
C SER A 108 6.22 -17.20 -1.36
N LEU A 109 5.65 -18.15 -2.10
CA LEU A 109 4.59 -17.86 -3.06
C LEU A 109 3.30 -17.38 -2.37
N ASP A 110 2.93 -18.01 -1.25
CA ASP A 110 1.78 -17.61 -0.43
C ASP A 110 1.98 -16.21 0.18
N ASP A 111 3.17 -15.92 0.71
CA ASP A 111 3.48 -14.59 1.27
C ASP A 111 3.44 -13.50 0.18
N VAL A 112 4.01 -13.75 -1.01
CA VAL A 112 3.91 -12.81 -2.16
C VAL A 112 2.45 -12.57 -2.54
N GLN A 113 1.64 -13.64 -2.64
CA GLN A 113 0.21 -13.51 -2.97
C GLN A 113 -0.56 -12.70 -1.93
N LYS A 114 -0.32 -12.96 -0.64
CA LYS A 114 -0.95 -12.20 0.46
C LYS A 114 -0.58 -10.73 0.41
N ILE A 115 0.70 -10.42 0.19
CA ILE A 115 1.16 -9.03 0.06
C ILE A 115 0.50 -8.37 -1.15
N MET A 116 0.44 -9.03 -2.31
CA MET A 116 -0.26 -8.51 -3.49
C MET A 116 -1.72 -8.19 -3.20
N SER A 117 -2.46 -9.11 -2.60
CA SER A 117 -3.87 -8.88 -2.24
C SER A 117 -4.04 -7.73 -1.25
N SER A 118 -3.15 -7.60 -0.27
CA SER A 118 -3.14 -6.45 0.65
C SER A 118 -2.89 -5.15 -0.11
N LEU A 119 -1.89 -5.09 -1.00
CA LEU A 119 -1.60 -3.89 -1.80
C LEU A 119 -2.80 -3.46 -2.66
N GLU A 120 -3.46 -4.41 -3.32
CA GLU A 120 -4.67 -4.15 -4.12
C GLU A 120 -5.82 -3.60 -3.26
N LYS A 121 -6.05 -4.20 -2.08
CA LYS A 121 -7.07 -3.73 -1.14
C LYS A 121 -6.79 -2.29 -0.71
N VAL A 122 -5.56 -1.99 -0.27
CA VAL A 122 -5.22 -0.62 0.18
C VAL A 122 -5.30 0.38 -0.96
N LYS A 123 -4.93 -0.01 -2.19
CA LYS A 123 -5.13 0.85 -3.36
C LYS A 123 -6.60 1.18 -3.59
N SER A 124 -7.48 0.18 -3.51
CA SER A 124 -8.93 0.38 -3.58
C SER A 124 -9.44 1.29 -2.46
N ASP A 125 -8.93 1.12 -1.24
CA ASP A 125 -9.29 1.95 -0.09
C ASP A 125 -8.84 3.40 -0.31
N ILE A 126 -7.63 3.63 -0.85
CA ILE A 126 -7.14 4.98 -1.19
C ILE A 126 -8.02 5.63 -2.25
N ASP A 127 -8.35 4.90 -3.33
CA ASP A 127 -9.20 5.43 -4.39
C ASP A 127 -10.59 5.79 -3.87
N TYR A 128 -11.14 4.96 -2.97
CA TYR A 128 -12.39 5.22 -2.27
C TYR A 128 -12.32 6.46 -1.37
N GLN A 129 -11.31 6.57 -0.49
CA GLN A 129 -11.16 7.71 0.42
C GLN A 129 -10.89 9.00 -0.35
N LYS A 130 -10.12 8.93 -1.44
CA LYS A 130 -9.86 10.06 -2.33
C LYS A 130 -11.16 10.51 -3.02
N GLY A 131 -11.95 9.59 -3.56
CA GLY A 131 -13.25 9.89 -4.15
C GLY A 131 -14.19 10.57 -3.14
N HIS A 132 -14.30 9.99 -1.94
CA HIS A 132 -15.10 10.57 -0.86
C HIS A 132 -14.65 11.97 -0.46
N LEU A 133 -13.33 12.21 -0.38
CA LEU A 133 -12.80 13.54 -0.07
C LEU A 133 -13.11 14.55 -1.17
N GLN A 134 -13.06 14.13 -2.44
CA GLN A 134 -13.34 15.00 -3.60
C GLN A 134 -14.82 15.35 -3.76
N GLU A 135 -15.74 14.46 -3.36
CA GLU A 135 -17.19 14.71 -3.38
C GLU A 135 -17.63 15.69 -2.28
N GLN A 136 -16.82 15.88 -1.24
CA GLN A 136 -17.13 16.79 -0.15
C GLN A 136 -16.85 18.25 -0.51
N LYS A 137 -17.80 19.12 -0.14
CA LYS A 137 -17.62 20.57 -0.26
C LYS A 137 -16.53 21.03 0.71
N THR A 138 -15.35 21.32 0.17
CA THR A 138 -14.19 21.76 0.96
C THR A 138 -14.41 23.16 1.53
N PRO A 139 -14.39 23.34 2.87
CA PRO A 139 -14.41 24.67 3.48
C PRO A 139 -13.15 25.45 3.11
N GLN A 140 -13.28 26.75 2.80
CA GLN A 140 -12.14 27.60 2.39
C GLN A 140 -10.98 27.58 3.39
N LYS A 141 -11.28 27.44 4.68
CA LYS A 141 -10.28 27.30 5.76
C LYS A 141 -9.37 26.07 5.59
N TYR A 142 -9.85 25.01 4.94
CA TYR A 142 -9.17 23.72 4.82
C TYR A 142 -8.72 23.38 3.39
N THR A 143 -8.71 24.35 2.47
CA THR A 143 -8.24 24.12 1.09
C THR A 143 -6.79 23.63 1.02
N GLY A 144 -5.90 24.13 1.89
CA GLY A 144 -4.52 23.63 1.99
C GLY A 144 -4.47 22.16 2.40
N LEU A 145 -5.07 21.84 3.55
CA LEU A 145 -5.19 20.47 4.07
C LEU A 145 -5.81 19.51 3.04
N HIS A 146 -6.83 19.95 2.31
CA HIS A 146 -7.46 19.18 1.25
C HIS A 146 -6.46 18.77 0.17
N ASN A 147 -5.69 19.73 -0.35
CA ASN A 147 -4.69 19.48 -1.38
C ASN A 147 -3.58 18.57 -0.86
N ASP A 148 -3.14 18.75 0.38
CA ASP A 148 -2.12 17.91 1.00
C ASP A 148 -2.60 16.46 1.15
N LEU A 149 -3.86 16.24 1.53
CA LEU A 149 -4.47 14.91 1.60
C LEU A 149 -4.56 14.26 0.21
N LEU A 150 -5.02 15.00 -0.80
CA LEU A 150 -5.08 14.48 -2.17
C LEU A 150 -3.70 14.11 -2.71
N ASN A 151 -2.68 14.94 -2.43
CA ASN A 151 -1.30 14.66 -2.78
C ASN A 151 -0.77 13.42 -2.07
N PHE A 152 -1.05 13.27 -0.77
CA PHE A 152 -0.69 12.07 -0.02
C PHE A 152 -1.33 10.81 -0.60
N TYR A 153 -2.62 10.84 -0.94
CA TYR A 153 -3.29 9.71 -1.60
C TYR A 153 -2.67 9.38 -2.96
N ALA A 154 -2.33 10.39 -3.77
CA ALA A 154 -1.69 10.17 -5.07
C ALA A 154 -0.28 9.57 -4.93
N GLN A 155 0.54 10.10 -4.02
CA GLN A 155 1.89 9.58 -3.75
C GLN A 155 1.83 8.16 -3.21
N THR A 156 0.91 7.88 -2.29
CA THR A 156 0.71 6.55 -1.73
C THR A 156 0.23 5.57 -2.80
N GLY A 157 -0.73 5.95 -3.65
CA GLY A 157 -1.16 5.10 -4.78
C GLY A 157 -0.04 4.78 -5.78
N THR A 158 0.87 5.74 -6.00
CA THR A 158 2.06 5.53 -6.84
C THR A 158 3.02 4.52 -6.20
N LEU A 159 3.31 4.69 -4.91
CA LEU A 159 4.13 3.75 -4.15
C LEU A 159 3.55 2.33 -4.18
N LEU A 160 2.26 2.18 -3.86
CA LEU A 160 1.59 0.86 -3.84
C LEU A 160 1.61 0.20 -5.22
N SER A 161 1.48 0.97 -6.30
CA SER A 161 1.57 0.43 -7.66
C SER A 161 2.97 -0.09 -7.97
N SER A 162 4.01 0.66 -7.58
CA SER A 162 5.40 0.19 -7.71
C SER A 162 5.63 -1.10 -6.92
N LEU A 163 5.17 -1.16 -5.67
CA LEU A 163 5.29 -2.36 -4.84
C LEU A 163 4.52 -3.54 -5.43
N ALA A 164 3.35 -3.30 -6.03
CA ALA A 164 2.57 -4.34 -6.68
C ALA A 164 3.28 -4.92 -7.92
N ASP A 165 3.91 -4.06 -8.72
CA ASP A 165 4.73 -4.51 -9.86
C ASP A 165 5.92 -5.36 -9.41
N ASP A 166 6.55 -4.98 -8.30
CA ASP A 166 7.64 -5.75 -7.72
C ASP A 166 7.18 -7.14 -7.24
N GLN A 167 6.07 -7.21 -6.52
CA GLN A 167 5.51 -8.48 -6.05
C GLN A 167 5.03 -9.36 -7.21
N LYS A 168 4.47 -8.75 -8.26
CA LYS A 168 4.11 -9.47 -9.49
C LYS A 168 5.34 -10.09 -10.14
N PHE A 169 6.42 -9.33 -10.27
CA PHE A 169 7.68 -9.86 -10.79
C PHE A 169 8.20 -11.04 -9.94
N LEU A 170 8.16 -10.92 -8.61
CA LEU A 170 8.58 -12.00 -7.71
C LEU A 170 7.73 -13.26 -7.87
N LYS A 171 6.41 -13.09 -8.00
CA LYS A 171 5.49 -14.20 -8.28
C LYS A 171 5.83 -14.88 -9.60
N ASP A 172 5.96 -14.10 -10.68
CA ASP A 172 6.24 -14.62 -12.01
C ASP A 172 7.59 -15.35 -12.06
N MET A 173 8.59 -14.79 -11.36
CA MET A 173 9.89 -15.40 -11.17
C MET A 173 9.78 -16.73 -10.41
N LEU A 174 9.17 -16.75 -9.22
CA LEU A 174 8.97 -17.98 -8.45
C LEU A 174 8.26 -19.06 -9.28
N MET A 175 7.19 -18.69 -9.98
CA MET A 175 6.45 -19.60 -10.87
C MET A 175 7.32 -20.14 -12.01
N ALA A 176 8.24 -19.34 -12.56
CA ALA A 176 9.19 -19.79 -13.58
C ALA A 176 10.23 -20.78 -13.01
N LEU A 177 10.69 -20.56 -11.78
CA LEU A 177 11.63 -21.47 -11.11
C LEU A 177 10.98 -22.79 -10.70
N GLY A 178 9.75 -22.73 -10.20
CA GLY A 178 9.09 -23.86 -9.55
C GLY A 178 9.80 -24.32 -8.28
N PRO A 179 9.29 -25.38 -7.63
CA PRO A 179 9.85 -25.89 -6.38
C PRO A 179 11.26 -26.47 -6.53
N ASP A 180 11.59 -27.02 -7.71
CA ASP A 180 12.85 -27.73 -7.95
C ASP A 180 14.07 -26.80 -8.03
N PHE A 181 13.88 -25.53 -8.41
CA PHE A 181 14.95 -24.53 -8.50
C PHE A 181 14.80 -23.35 -7.55
N TYR A 182 13.88 -23.46 -6.59
CA TYR A 182 13.74 -22.47 -5.52
C TYR A 182 14.98 -22.42 -4.61
N LEU A 183 15.62 -23.57 -4.35
CA LEU A 183 16.95 -23.65 -3.75
C LEU A 183 17.92 -24.36 -4.70
N PRO A 184 19.15 -23.84 -4.86
CA PRO A 184 20.14 -24.43 -5.75
C PRO A 184 20.74 -25.71 -5.18
N VAL A 185 20.39 -26.84 -5.82
CA VAL A 185 20.84 -28.19 -5.46
C VAL A 185 21.27 -28.92 -6.74
N LEU A 186 22.54 -29.32 -6.81
CA LEU A 186 23.09 -30.06 -7.96
C LEU A 186 22.96 -31.58 -7.89
N THR A 187 22.71 -32.15 -6.70
CA THR A 187 22.77 -33.61 -6.51
C THR A 187 21.80 -34.12 -5.45
N ASN A 188 21.39 -35.37 -5.63
CA ASN A 188 20.80 -36.21 -4.60
C ASN A 188 21.82 -37.29 -4.22
N GLN A 189 22.50 -37.11 -3.08
CA GLN A 189 23.59 -37.99 -2.65
C GLN A 189 23.19 -39.47 -2.55
N LYS A 190 21.92 -39.78 -2.28
CA LYS A 190 21.41 -41.16 -2.20
C LYS A 190 21.55 -41.91 -3.53
N LEU A 191 21.42 -41.23 -4.67
CA LEU A 191 21.57 -41.85 -6.00
C LEU A 191 22.99 -42.37 -6.21
N TRP A 192 23.98 -41.61 -5.74
CA TRP A 192 25.39 -41.95 -5.87
C TRP A 192 25.81 -43.08 -4.93
N THR A 193 25.21 -43.17 -3.74
CA THR A 193 25.41 -44.30 -2.82
C THR A 193 24.93 -45.63 -3.39
N ASN A 194 23.81 -45.62 -4.15
CA ASN A 194 23.25 -46.81 -4.78
C ASN A 194 24.03 -47.25 -6.04
N GLY A 195 24.72 -46.31 -6.70
CA GLY A 195 25.60 -46.58 -7.84
C GLY A 195 24.90 -47.02 -9.14
N ASN A 196 23.56 -46.98 -9.21
CA ASN A 196 22.82 -47.36 -10.41
C ASN A 196 22.96 -46.30 -11.51
N LYS A 197 23.75 -46.61 -12.56
CA LYS A 197 24.04 -45.69 -13.66
C LYS A 197 22.76 -45.18 -14.36
N ASP A 198 21.77 -46.04 -14.59
CA ASP A 198 20.54 -45.66 -15.29
C ASP A 198 19.68 -44.70 -14.47
N GLU A 199 19.58 -44.92 -13.15
CA GLU A 199 18.89 -44.00 -12.24
C GLU A 199 19.58 -42.63 -12.19
N ILE A 200 20.92 -42.60 -12.18
CA ILE A 200 21.69 -41.37 -12.19
C ILE A 200 21.48 -40.61 -13.52
N ILE A 201 21.54 -41.32 -14.66
CA ILE A 201 21.27 -40.72 -15.99
C ILE A 201 19.86 -40.12 -16.02
N ASN A 202 18.84 -40.88 -15.61
CA ASN A 202 17.45 -40.42 -15.62
C ASN A 202 17.25 -39.17 -14.74
N TYR A 203 17.90 -39.12 -13.58
CA TYR A 203 17.87 -37.96 -12.70
C TYR A 203 18.45 -36.70 -13.38
N TYR A 204 19.64 -36.80 -13.97
CA TYR A 204 20.27 -35.66 -14.63
C TYR A 204 19.58 -35.25 -15.93
N GLU A 205 18.97 -36.19 -16.66
CA GLU A 205 18.12 -35.89 -17.82
C GLU A 205 16.88 -35.10 -17.40
N LYS A 206 16.21 -35.51 -16.32
CA LYS A 206 15.08 -34.77 -15.74
C LYS A 206 15.49 -33.37 -15.30
N ASN A 207 16.57 -33.24 -14.53
CA ASN A 207 17.04 -31.94 -14.04
C ASN A 207 17.44 -31.00 -15.19
N LYS A 208 18.10 -31.53 -16.23
CA LYS A 208 18.44 -30.76 -17.44
C LYS A 208 17.17 -30.25 -18.12
N SER A 209 16.18 -31.11 -18.31
CA SER A 209 14.91 -30.74 -18.94
C SER A 209 14.20 -29.65 -18.14
N LEU A 210 14.08 -29.82 -16.82
CA LEU A 210 13.49 -28.82 -15.93
C LEU A 210 14.26 -27.50 -15.99
N ALA A 211 15.60 -27.52 -15.93
CA ALA A 211 16.41 -26.29 -15.98
C ALA A 211 16.19 -25.51 -17.28
N ASN A 212 16.13 -26.20 -18.42
CA ASN A 212 15.85 -25.56 -19.71
C ASN A 212 14.44 -24.96 -19.79
N VAL A 213 13.44 -25.66 -19.24
CA VAL A 213 12.06 -25.15 -19.17
C VAL A 213 11.99 -23.92 -18.26
N SER A 214 12.57 -23.98 -17.07
CA SER A 214 12.62 -22.86 -16.12
C SER A 214 13.39 -21.67 -16.68
N PHE A 215 14.53 -21.90 -17.34
CA PHE A 215 15.27 -20.87 -18.07
C PHE A 215 14.41 -20.20 -19.14
N THR A 216 13.73 -20.98 -19.97
CA THR A 216 12.87 -20.47 -21.05
C THR A 216 11.67 -19.68 -20.50
N ASN A 217 11.15 -20.06 -19.34
CA ASN A 217 10.07 -19.33 -18.70
C ASN A 217 10.58 -18.05 -18.04
N LEU A 218 11.73 -18.12 -17.36
CA LEU A 218 12.36 -16.96 -16.72
C LEU A 218 12.81 -15.93 -17.76
N SER A 219 13.27 -16.36 -18.95
CA SER A 219 13.67 -15.48 -20.05
C SER A 219 12.51 -14.67 -20.65
N LYS A 220 11.26 -15.06 -20.39
CA LYS A 220 10.06 -14.29 -20.77
C LYS A 220 9.75 -13.17 -19.77
N THR A 221 10.37 -13.19 -18.59
CA THR A 221 10.21 -12.14 -17.59
C THR A 221 11.22 -11.03 -17.84
N SER A 222 10.83 -9.78 -17.61
CA SER A 222 11.71 -8.61 -17.72
C SER A 222 12.00 -8.08 -16.31
N PRO A 223 13.19 -8.33 -15.74
CA PRO A 223 13.50 -7.90 -14.38
C PRO A 223 13.65 -6.38 -14.30
N ALA A 224 13.03 -5.76 -13.28
CA ALA A 224 13.40 -4.41 -12.90
C ALA A 224 14.88 -4.37 -12.46
N ALA A 225 15.52 -3.20 -12.56
CA ALA A 225 16.95 -3.04 -12.30
C ALA A 225 17.38 -3.62 -10.93
N LYS A 226 16.53 -3.51 -9.91
CA LYS A 226 16.80 -4.04 -8.56
C LYS A 226 16.81 -5.56 -8.44
N PHE A 227 16.17 -6.27 -9.38
CA PHE A 227 16.12 -7.73 -9.42
C PHE A 227 17.14 -8.34 -10.38
N LYS A 228 17.77 -7.51 -11.22
CA LYS A 228 18.74 -7.97 -12.23
C LYS A 228 19.87 -8.83 -11.65
N PRO A 229 20.49 -8.51 -10.49
CA PRO A 229 21.56 -9.33 -9.94
C PRO A 229 21.10 -10.75 -9.56
N PHE A 230 19.91 -10.88 -8.96
CA PHE A 230 19.31 -12.17 -8.63
C PHE A 230 18.98 -12.95 -9.91
N TYR A 231 18.34 -12.29 -10.87
CA TYR A 231 17.98 -12.86 -12.16
C TYR A 231 19.20 -13.41 -12.90
N ASP A 232 20.27 -12.62 -13.04
CA ASP A 232 21.50 -13.02 -13.73
C ASP A 232 22.17 -14.21 -13.02
N ALA A 233 22.17 -14.23 -11.68
CA ALA A 233 22.71 -15.35 -10.90
C ALA A 233 21.91 -16.64 -11.12
N GLN A 234 20.59 -16.54 -11.26
CA GLN A 234 19.72 -17.67 -11.50
C GLN A 234 19.92 -18.26 -12.89
N ILE A 235 20.10 -17.40 -13.90
CA ILE A 235 20.43 -17.81 -15.26
C ILE A 235 21.77 -18.57 -15.28
N ALA A 236 22.81 -18.00 -14.67
CA ALA A 236 24.12 -18.65 -14.57
C ALA A 236 24.05 -20.01 -13.84
N TYR A 237 23.22 -20.11 -12.80
CA TYR A 237 22.97 -21.37 -12.11
C TYR A 237 22.33 -22.42 -13.04
N PHE A 238 21.34 -22.05 -13.87
CA PHE A 238 20.76 -22.98 -14.85
C PHE A 238 21.80 -23.49 -15.85
N GLU A 239 22.71 -22.64 -16.30
CA GLU A 239 23.81 -23.04 -17.19
C GLU A 239 24.72 -24.09 -16.53
N VAL A 240 25.04 -23.92 -15.23
CA VAL A 240 25.81 -24.91 -14.47
C VAL A 240 25.05 -26.23 -14.38
N VAL A 241 23.76 -26.21 -14.03
CA VAL A 241 22.94 -27.43 -13.95
C VAL A 241 22.95 -28.18 -15.28
N VAL A 242 22.70 -27.48 -16.40
CA VAL A 242 22.67 -28.08 -17.73
C VAL A 242 24.03 -28.66 -18.12
N LYS A 243 25.11 -27.89 -17.93
CA LYS A 243 26.48 -28.32 -18.24
C LYS A 243 26.90 -29.55 -17.44
N VAL A 244 26.60 -29.57 -16.14
CA VAL A 244 26.93 -30.68 -15.25
C VAL A 244 26.13 -31.93 -15.65
N SER A 245 24.82 -31.78 -15.88
CA SER A 245 23.98 -32.87 -16.38
C SER A 245 24.54 -33.45 -17.67
N ASP A 246 24.89 -32.62 -18.66
CA ASP A 246 25.41 -33.07 -19.94
C ASP A 246 26.72 -33.86 -19.81
N ASN A 247 27.65 -33.35 -19.00
CA ASN A 247 28.93 -34.03 -18.78
C ASN A 247 28.75 -35.36 -18.04
N ILE A 248 27.86 -35.43 -17.03
CA ILE A 248 27.58 -36.67 -16.30
C ILE A 248 26.90 -37.69 -17.20
N ILE A 249 25.85 -37.31 -17.92
CA ILE A 249 25.12 -38.19 -18.84
C ILE A 249 26.06 -38.72 -19.93
N SER A 250 26.87 -37.84 -20.53
CA SER A 250 27.85 -38.21 -21.56
C SER A 250 28.88 -39.21 -21.03
N THR A 251 29.40 -38.98 -19.82
CA THR A 251 30.40 -39.86 -19.19
C THR A 251 29.80 -41.23 -18.87
N LEU A 252 28.59 -41.27 -18.29
CA LEU A 252 27.94 -42.53 -17.90
C LEU A 252 27.46 -43.37 -19.08
N LYS A 253 27.16 -42.75 -20.23
CA LYS A 253 26.80 -43.46 -21.48
C LYS A 253 28.00 -44.04 -22.22
N GLN A 254 29.23 -43.70 -21.83
CA GLN A 254 30.42 -44.32 -22.40
C GLN A 254 30.64 -45.72 -21.81
N ASN A 255 31.26 -46.59 -22.61
CA ASN A 255 31.72 -47.88 -22.11
C ASN A 255 32.87 -47.69 -21.11
N ASP A 256 32.94 -48.57 -20.10
CA ASP A 256 34.09 -48.59 -19.20
C ASP A 256 35.36 -48.95 -19.98
N THR A 257 36.48 -48.36 -19.57
CA THR A 257 37.80 -48.64 -20.15
C THR A 257 38.21 -50.09 -19.87
N VAL A 258 38.88 -50.73 -20.83
CA VAL A 258 39.36 -52.12 -20.69
C VAL A 258 40.49 -52.24 -19.65
N ASP A 259 41.16 -51.12 -19.36
CA ASP A 259 42.17 -51.02 -18.32
C ASP A 259 41.55 -51.08 -16.92
N LYS A 260 42.00 -52.05 -16.11
CA LYS A 260 41.49 -52.29 -14.74
C LYS A 260 41.97 -51.26 -13.72
N ASP A 261 43.06 -50.54 -14.01
CA ASP A 261 43.60 -49.52 -13.11
C ASP A 261 43.02 -48.13 -13.42
N ALA A 262 42.23 -48.01 -14.49
CA ALA A 262 41.56 -46.76 -14.86
C ALA A 262 40.27 -46.54 -14.08
N ALA A 263 40.00 -45.28 -13.71
CA ALA A 263 38.75 -44.90 -13.05
C ALA A 263 37.53 -45.29 -13.90
N THR A 264 36.54 -45.90 -13.23
CA THR A 264 35.24 -46.26 -13.83
C THR A 264 34.50 -45.02 -14.33
N GLN A 265 33.57 -45.20 -15.27
CA GLN A 265 32.75 -44.06 -15.71
C GLN A 265 31.90 -43.48 -14.58
N LEU A 266 31.51 -44.31 -13.60
CA LEU A 266 30.80 -43.85 -12.40
C LEU A 266 31.68 -42.91 -11.56
N GLU A 267 32.94 -43.28 -11.32
CA GLU A 267 33.90 -42.44 -10.59
C GLU A 267 34.21 -41.15 -11.35
N LYS A 268 34.42 -41.22 -12.67
CA LYS A 268 34.64 -40.03 -13.52
C LYS A 268 33.45 -39.08 -13.46
N ALA A 269 32.23 -39.61 -13.55
CA ALA A 269 31.00 -38.82 -13.43
C ALA A 269 30.86 -38.19 -12.03
N TYR A 270 31.22 -38.92 -10.98
CA TYR A 270 31.22 -38.38 -9.62
C TYR A 270 32.25 -37.26 -9.44
N GLN A 271 33.44 -37.37 -10.05
CA GLN A 271 34.44 -36.30 -10.02
C GLN A 271 33.94 -35.02 -10.73
N ILE A 272 33.18 -35.16 -11.84
CA ILE A 272 32.52 -34.01 -12.49
C ILE A 272 31.57 -33.32 -11.51
N LEU A 273 30.75 -34.09 -10.78
CA LEU A 273 29.85 -33.54 -9.77
C LEU A 273 30.61 -32.81 -8.66
N ILE A 274 31.63 -33.44 -8.06
CA ILE A 274 32.43 -32.83 -6.99
C ILE A 274 33.12 -31.55 -7.45
N GLY A 275 33.65 -31.54 -8.68
CA GLY A 275 34.24 -30.33 -9.28
C GLY A 275 33.23 -29.18 -9.41
N ALA A 276 31.98 -29.50 -9.78
CA ALA A 276 30.91 -28.52 -9.95
C ALA A 276 30.25 -28.09 -8.63
N GLN A 277 30.33 -28.88 -7.55
CA GLN A 277 29.74 -28.53 -6.25
C GLN A 277 30.26 -27.19 -5.71
N ARG A 278 31.58 -26.93 -5.83
CA ARG A 278 32.16 -25.64 -5.39
C ARG A 278 31.62 -24.45 -6.18
N GLU A 279 31.36 -24.64 -7.46
CA GLU A 279 30.76 -23.60 -8.30
C GLU A 279 29.29 -23.37 -7.90
N ASN A 280 28.53 -24.45 -7.67
CA ASN A 280 27.16 -24.35 -7.18
C ASN A 280 27.04 -23.72 -5.80
N GLU A 281 27.93 -24.01 -4.86
CA GLU A 281 27.93 -23.37 -3.54
C GLU A 281 28.07 -21.85 -3.64
N LYS A 282 28.91 -21.35 -4.56
CA LYS A 282 29.02 -19.91 -4.82
C LYS A 282 27.73 -19.33 -5.36
N TYR A 283 27.07 -20.02 -6.29
CA TYR A 283 25.77 -19.58 -6.79
C TYR A 283 24.68 -19.68 -5.72
N ALA A 284 24.74 -20.69 -4.86
CA ALA A 284 23.83 -20.86 -3.74
C ALA A 284 23.91 -19.70 -2.76
N ASP A 285 25.11 -19.37 -2.31
CA ASP A 285 25.32 -18.26 -1.41
C ASP A 285 24.90 -16.93 -2.05
N LYS A 286 25.24 -16.71 -3.34
CA LYS A 286 24.85 -15.50 -4.08
C LYS A 286 23.33 -15.39 -4.25
N LEU A 287 22.65 -16.47 -4.62
CA LEU A 287 21.20 -16.50 -4.79
C LEU A 287 20.50 -16.26 -3.46
N THR A 288 20.97 -16.89 -2.38
CA THR A 288 20.44 -16.64 -1.03
C THR A 288 20.66 -15.19 -0.61
N GLU A 289 21.85 -14.62 -0.81
CA GLU A 289 22.14 -13.23 -0.46
C GLU A 289 21.23 -12.25 -1.21
N GLU A 290 21.15 -12.40 -2.54
CA GLU A 290 20.32 -11.53 -3.38
C GLU A 290 18.83 -11.70 -3.07
N LYS A 291 18.38 -12.92 -2.73
CA LYS A 291 17.01 -13.15 -2.28
C LYS A 291 16.72 -12.50 -0.92
N LEU A 292 17.64 -12.56 0.03
CA LEU A 292 17.46 -11.86 1.32
C LEU A 292 17.37 -10.35 1.13
N LYS A 293 18.09 -9.77 0.14
CA LYS A 293 17.96 -8.33 -0.22
C LYS A 293 16.57 -7.97 -0.76
N ILE A 294 15.85 -8.92 -1.34
CA ILE A 294 14.48 -8.72 -1.83
C ILE A 294 13.50 -8.60 -0.66
N PHE A 295 13.71 -9.38 0.40
CA PHE A 295 12.88 -9.38 1.60
C PHE A 295 13.43 -8.51 2.73
N ASP A 296 14.47 -7.71 2.47
CA ASP A 296 15.13 -6.89 3.48
C ASP A 296 14.18 -5.81 4.03
N LEU A 297 13.91 -5.91 5.33
CA LEU A 297 13.05 -5.01 6.07
C LEU A 297 13.53 -3.54 6.00
N LYS A 298 14.84 -3.30 6.07
CA LYS A 298 15.39 -1.94 6.05
C LYS A 298 15.15 -1.28 4.69
N LYS A 299 15.26 -2.05 3.62
CA LYS A 299 14.98 -1.61 2.26
C LYS A 299 13.47 -1.39 2.06
N ASN A 300 12.64 -2.29 2.57
CA ASN A 300 11.18 -2.11 2.56
C ASN A 300 10.78 -0.82 3.30
N LEU A 301 11.36 -0.53 4.47
CA LEU A 301 11.14 0.74 5.20
C LEU A 301 11.59 1.97 4.41
N GLN A 302 12.67 1.87 3.62
CA GLN A 302 13.09 2.94 2.72
C GLN A 302 12.10 3.16 1.59
N ASP A 303 11.49 2.10 1.06
CA ASP A 303 10.47 2.21 0.01
C ASP A 303 9.22 2.96 0.51
N PHE A 304 8.88 2.87 1.80
CA PHE A 304 7.81 3.67 2.44
C PHE A 304 8.26 5.09 2.87
N SER A 305 9.55 5.43 2.81
CA SER A 305 10.05 6.75 3.21
C SER A 305 9.46 7.94 2.44
N PRO A 306 9.12 7.85 1.14
CA PRO A 306 8.54 8.98 0.41
C PRO A 306 7.16 9.40 0.92
N VAL A 307 6.42 8.49 1.57
CA VAL A 307 5.07 8.77 2.10
C VAL A 307 5.06 9.07 3.60
N SER A 308 6.11 8.67 4.33
CA SER A 308 6.17 8.82 5.79
C SER A 308 6.28 10.29 6.26
N LEU A 309 7.00 11.13 5.51
CA LEU A 309 7.10 12.56 5.81
C LEU A 309 5.75 13.28 5.60
N PRO A 310 5.10 13.19 4.42
CA PRO A 310 3.74 13.70 4.24
C PRO A 310 2.74 13.16 5.27
N GLN A 311 2.81 11.88 5.60
CA GLN A 311 1.95 11.24 6.59
C GLN A 311 2.09 11.89 7.97
N ASN A 312 3.31 12.06 8.47
CA ASN A 312 3.53 12.68 9.77
C ASN A 312 3.06 14.13 9.80
N SER A 313 3.35 14.91 8.75
CA SER A 313 2.87 16.29 8.65
C SER A 313 1.34 16.39 8.63
N LEU A 314 0.67 15.52 7.88
CA LEU A 314 -0.79 15.45 7.83
C LEU A 314 -1.40 15.03 9.15
N ARG A 315 -0.82 14.06 9.86
CA ARG A 315 -1.28 13.65 11.18
C ARG A 315 -1.25 14.82 12.16
N THR A 316 -0.15 15.58 12.19
CA THR A 316 -0.05 16.79 13.03
C THR A 316 -1.09 17.82 12.62
N ALA A 317 -1.20 18.15 11.33
CA ALA A 317 -2.15 19.15 10.84
C ALA A 317 -3.61 18.79 11.15
N LEU A 318 -4.00 17.52 10.96
CA LEU A 318 -5.34 17.04 11.27
C LEU A 318 -5.63 17.12 12.78
N ASN A 319 -4.70 16.68 13.62
CA ASN A 319 -4.84 16.75 15.08
C ASN A 319 -4.94 18.20 15.58
N ASP A 320 -4.12 19.10 15.04
CA ASP A 320 -4.17 20.52 15.37
C ASP A 320 -5.50 21.15 14.96
N HIS A 321 -6.01 20.81 13.77
CA HIS A 321 -7.30 21.32 13.30
C HIS A 321 -8.49 20.78 14.09
N LEU A 322 -8.47 19.51 14.49
CA LEU A 322 -9.51 18.88 15.32
C LEU A 322 -9.51 19.45 16.74
N THR A 323 -8.33 19.62 17.35
CA THR A 323 -8.20 20.13 18.73
C THR A 323 -8.64 21.59 18.83
N ASN A 324 -8.35 22.38 17.80
CA ASN A 324 -8.71 23.81 17.75
C ASN A 324 -10.07 24.07 17.08
N GLN A 325 -10.85 23.01 16.83
CA GLN A 325 -12.16 23.16 16.21
C GLN A 325 -13.18 23.76 17.21
N PRO A 326 -13.83 24.88 16.87
CA PRO A 326 -14.95 25.38 17.65
C PRO A 326 -16.05 24.32 17.73
N GLN A 327 -16.64 24.14 18.91
CA GLN A 327 -17.79 23.26 19.09
C GLN A 327 -19.08 24.01 18.73
N PRO A 328 -20.02 23.37 18.00
CA PRO A 328 -21.35 23.96 17.77
C PRO A 328 -22.09 24.12 19.10
N LYS A 329 -22.81 25.22 19.32
CA LYS A 329 -23.55 25.44 20.58
C LYS A 329 -24.90 24.73 20.60
N PHE A 330 -25.39 24.30 19.45
CA PHE A 330 -26.63 23.55 19.31
C PHE A 330 -26.34 22.16 18.78
N ASP A 331 -27.11 21.14 19.18
CA ASP A 331 -26.93 19.77 18.70
C ASP A 331 -27.49 19.57 17.28
N LYS A 332 -28.61 20.23 16.95
CA LYS A 332 -29.21 20.17 15.60
C LYS A 332 -29.61 21.57 15.10
N ILE A 333 -29.33 21.84 13.82
CA ILE A 333 -29.94 22.99 13.14
C ILE A 333 -31.44 22.70 12.97
N PRO A 334 -32.34 23.58 13.43
CA PRO A 334 -33.78 23.40 13.27
C PRO A 334 -34.19 23.15 11.81
N ASN A 335 -35.12 22.21 11.58
CA ASN A 335 -35.53 21.79 10.24
C ASN A 335 -36.10 22.93 9.36
N PHE A 336 -36.65 23.99 9.97
CA PHE A 336 -37.15 25.15 9.21
C PHE A 336 -36.02 25.99 8.59
N ILE A 337 -34.79 25.91 9.13
CA ILE A 337 -33.60 26.59 8.62
C ILE A 337 -32.94 25.77 7.52
N LYS A 338 -33.06 24.43 7.57
CA LYS A 338 -32.55 23.53 6.52
C LYS A 338 -33.17 23.78 5.14
N ARG A 339 -34.35 24.42 5.06
CA ARG A 339 -34.97 24.82 3.77
C ARG A 339 -34.27 26.00 3.09
N PHE A 340 -33.39 26.70 3.81
CA PHE A 340 -32.62 27.84 3.34
C PHE A 340 -31.11 27.54 3.25
N LEU A 341 -30.69 26.30 3.55
CA LEU A 341 -29.37 25.72 3.31
C LEU A 341 -29.42 24.92 2.01
#